data_AF-A0A836WJX6-F1
#
_entry.id   AF-A0A836WJX6-F1
#
_cell.length_a   1.000
_cell.length_b   1.000
_cell.length_c   1.000
_cell.angle_alpha   90.00
_cell.angle_beta   90.00
_cell.angle_gamma   90.00
#
_symmetry.space_group_name_H-M   'P 1'
#
loop_
_entity.id
_entity.type
_entity.pdbx_description
1 polymer ?
#
loop_
_entity_poly.entity_id
_entity_poly.type
_entity_poly.pdbx_seq_one_letter_code
_entity_poly.pdbx_strand_id
1 'polypeptide(L)'
;MSEDAELQTRKRLEKIGKRRGLVFNKNHGWVDEVIALIASNYLRYGNYYCCCKQSHPLDPENDTVCPCPELDDEIKADGYCHCRLFFTPEAGKEQMNILETITCPG
;
A
#
# COMPACT_ATOMS: atom_id res chain seq x y z
N MET A 1 16.42 -10.36 -11.15
CA MET A 1 15.41 -11.37 -10.74
C MET A 1 14.41 -10.81 -9.73
N SER A 2 14.80 -9.93 -8.81
CA SER A 2 13.87 -9.25 -7.88
C SER A 2 13.10 -8.09 -8.52
N GLU A 3 13.73 -7.28 -9.37
CA GLU A 3 13.10 -6.12 -10.03
C GLU A 3 11.85 -6.47 -10.84
N ASP A 4 11.82 -7.64 -11.50
CA ASP A 4 10.65 -8.11 -12.25
C ASP A 4 9.44 -8.36 -11.36
N ALA A 5 9.65 -8.85 -10.14
CA ALA A 5 8.60 -9.13 -9.18
C ALA A 5 8.00 -7.84 -8.61
N GLU A 6 8.84 -6.84 -8.33
CA GLU A 6 8.42 -5.52 -7.86
C GLU A 6 7.60 -4.79 -8.93
N LEU A 7 8.03 -4.82 -10.20
CA LEU A 7 7.30 -4.21 -11.30
C LEU A 7 5.93 -4.86 -11.51
N GLN A 8 5.85 -6.19 -11.44
CA GLN A 8 4.60 -6.92 -11.53
C GLN A 8 3.66 -6.57 -10.36
N THR A 9 4.21 -6.49 -9.15
CA THR A 9 3.49 -6.11 -7.94
C THR A 9 2.92 -4.70 -8.07
N ARG A 10 3.73 -3.72 -8.51
CA ARG A 10 3.29 -2.35 -8.77
C ARG A 10 2.13 -2.30 -9.75
N LYS A 11 2.26 -2.95 -10.91
CA LYS A 11 1.20 -2.99 -11.94
C LYS A 11 -0.10 -3.60 -11.41
N ARG A 12 0.00 -4.66 -10.61
CA ARG A 12 -1.16 -5.29 -9.96
C ARG A 12 -1.86 -4.32 -9.01
N LEU A 13 -1.10 -3.66 -8.14
CA LEU A 13 -1.61 -2.69 -7.18
C LEU A 13 -2.23 -1.47 -7.89
N GLU A 14 -1.61 -0.98 -8.97
CA GLU A 14 -2.15 0.12 -9.76
C GLU A 14 -3.50 -0.24 -10.37
N LYS A 15 -3.64 -1.47 -10.90
CA LYS A 15 -4.90 -1.98 -11.43
C LYS A 15 -5.98 -2.14 -10.35
N ILE A 16 -5.59 -2.46 -9.11
CA ILE A 16 -6.51 -2.51 -7.97
C ILE A 16 -6.96 -1.08 -7.62
N GLY A 17 -6.02 -0.15 -7.49
CA GLY A 17 -6.30 1.26 -7.21
C GLY A 17 -7.23 1.87 -8.26
N LYS A 18 -6.92 1.72 -9.55
CA LYS A 18 -7.76 2.20 -10.66
C LYS A 18 -9.19 1.64 -10.63
N ARG A 19 -9.35 0.34 -10.34
CA ARG A 19 -10.70 -0.29 -10.25
C ARG A 19 -11.52 0.24 -9.08
N ARG A 20 -10.85 0.67 -8.01
CA ARG A 20 -11.48 1.17 -6.77
C ARG A 20 -11.50 2.70 -6.69
N GLY A 21 -10.94 3.41 -7.67
CA GLY A 21 -10.82 4.87 -7.66
C GLY A 21 -9.81 5.41 -6.64
N LEU A 22 -8.81 4.62 -6.26
CA LEU A 22 -7.80 4.97 -5.25
C LEU A 22 -6.50 5.44 -5.91
N VAL A 23 -5.78 6.30 -5.20
CA VAL A 23 -4.47 6.81 -5.58
C VAL A 23 -3.38 6.25 -4.67
N PHE A 24 -2.17 6.11 -5.19
CA PHE A 24 -1.02 5.78 -4.35
C PHE A 24 -0.66 6.95 -3.43
N ASN A 25 0.00 6.63 -2.31
CA ASN A 25 0.61 7.63 -1.46
C ASN A 25 1.62 8.48 -2.26
N LYS A 26 1.67 9.79 -1.98
CA LYS A 26 2.66 10.70 -2.59
C LYS A 26 4.09 10.44 -2.11
N ASN A 27 4.27 9.80 -0.96
CA ASN A 27 5.58 9.35 -0.52
C ASN A 27 6.01 8.12 -1.35
N HIS A 28 6.66 8.40 -2.48
CA HIS A 28 7.15 7.37 -3.39
C HIS A 28 8.11 6.38 -2.70
N GLY A 29 8.97 6.85 -1.78
CA GLY A 29 9.87 5.98 -1.02
C GLY A 29 9.13 4.94 -0.20
N TRP A 30 8.09 5.35 0.54
CA TRP A 30 7.23 4.44 1.29
C TRP A 30 6.49 3.45 0.38
N VAL A 31 5.96 3.93 -0.74
CA VAL A 31 5.27 3.07 -1.72
C VAL A 31 6.22 2.01 -2.26
N ASP A 32 7.44 2.38 -2.59
CA ASP A 32 8.44 1.48 -3.14
C ASP A 32 8.87 0.42 -2.11
N GLU A 33 9.07 0.80 -0.85
CA GLU A 33 9.35 -0.15 0.25
C GLU A 33 8.21 -1.16 0.44
N VAL A 34 6.96 -0.68 0.46
CA VAL A 34 5.79 -1.57 0.61
C VAL A 34 5.68 -2.53 -0.57
N ILE A 35 5.90 -2.05 -1.80
CA ILE A 35 5.90 -2.88 -3.00
C ILE A 35 7.00 -3.94 -2.94
N ALA A 36 8.22 -3.56 -2.52
CA ALA A 36 9.35 -4.48 -2.38
C ALA A 36 9.08 -5.56 -1.33
N LEU A 37 8.44 -5.21 -0.22
CA LEU A 37 8.07 -6.15 0.84
C LEU A 37 7.00 -7.14 0.34
N ILE A 38 5.95 -6.65 -0.31
CA ILE A 38 4.90 -7.49 -0.90
C ILE A 38 5.47 -8.41 -2.01
N ALA A 39 6.37 -7.90 -2.84
CA ALA A 39 7.05 -8.69 -3.87
C ALA A 39 7.93 -9.79 -3.25
N SER A 40 8.64 -9.46 -2.16
CA SER A 40 9.44 -10.44 -1.40
C SER A 40 8.57 -11.53 -0.78
N ASN A 41 7.42 -11.17 -0.24
CA ASN A 41 6.44 -12.14 0.28
C ASN A 41 5.93 -13.07 -0.83
N TYR A 42 5.65 -12.53 -2.01
CA TYR A 42 5.24 -13.32 -3.17
C TYR A 42 6.34 -14.29 -3.60
N LEU A 43 7.60 -13.87 -3.63
CA LEU A 43 8.73 -14.74 -3.97
C LEU A 43 8.95 -15.85 -2.94
N ARG A 44 8.69 -15.59 -1.65
CA ARG A 44 8.91 -16.56 -0.57
C ARG A 44 7.75 -17.54 -0.36
N TYR A 45 6.52 -17.04 -0.44
CA TYR A 45 5.32 -17.78 -0.05
C TYR A 45 4.30 -17.96 -1.18
N GLY A 46 4.59 -17.45 -2.39
CA GLY A 46 3.77 -17.61 -3.58
C GLY A 46 2.52 -16.71 -3.65
N ASN A 47 2.29 -15.85 -2.65
CA ASN A 47 1.11 -14.99 -2.56
C ASN A 47 1.47 -13.56 -2.11
N TYR A 48 0.63 -12.60 -2.49
CA TYR A 48 0.80 -11.18 -2.17
C TYR A 48 0.23 -10.86 -0.78
N TYR A 49 0.96 -11.17 0.28
CA TYR A 49 0.49 -10.91 1.65
C TYR A 49 0.56 -9.42 2.02
N CYS A 50 -0.41 -8.98 2.83
CA CYS A 50 -0.49 -7.61 3.31
C CYS A 50 0.65 -7.31 4.30
N CYS A 51 1.43 -6.26 4.05
CA CYS A 51 2.55 -5.88 4.91
C CYS A 51 2.14 -5.50 6.35
N CYS A 52 0.92 -5.01 6.56
CA CYS A 52 0.47 -4.53 7.88
C CYS A 52 -0.28 -5.56 8.72
N LYS A 53 -0.92 -6.54 8.08
CA LYS A 53 -1.76 -7.56 8.75
C LYS A 53 -1.13 -8.95 8.72
N GLN A 54 0.09 -9.08 8.21
CA GLN A 54 0.84 -10.34 8.27
C GLN A 54 1.42 -10.59 9.67
N SER A 55 1.48 -11.86 10.03
CA SER A 55 2.17 -12.36 11.20
C SER A 55 3.69 -12.30 11.01
N HIS A 56 4.44 -12.27 12.12
CA HIS A 56 5.90 -12.39 12.09
C HIS A 56 6.31 -13.55 13.01
N PRO A 57 6.68 -14.73 12.47
CA PRO A 57 6.84 -15.08 11.04
C PRO A 57 5.51 -15.16 10.27
N LEU A 58 5.57 -14.99 8.94
CA LEU A 58 4.41 -14.99 8.06
C LEU A 58 3.78 -16.39 8.01
N ASP A 59 2.48 -16.44 8.25
CA ASP A 59 1.68 -17.66 8.26
C ASP A 59 0.73 -17.68 7.05
N PRO A 60 1.00 -18.48 6.02
CA PRO A 60 0.20 -18.50 4.80
C PRO A 60 -1.25 -18.98 4.99
N GLU A 61 -1.58 -19.63 6.11
CA GLU A 61 -2.95 -20.09 6.40
C GLU A 61 -3.81 -19.01 7.07
N ASN A 62 -3.18 -18.12 7.85
CA ASN A 62 -3.86 -17.11 8.65
C ASN A 62 -3.69 -15.68 8.10
N ASP A 63 -2.62 -15.42 7.36
CA ASP A 63 -2.28 -14.07 6.91
C ASP A 63 -3.10 -13.64 5.69
N THR A 64 -3.52 -12.37 5.73
CA THR A 64 -4.41 -11.81 4.71
C THR A 64 -3.64 -11.42 3.45
N VAL A 65 -4.17 -11.81 2.29
CA VAL A 65 -3.67 -11.40 0.98
C VAL A 65 -4.20 -10.03 0.56
N CYS A 66 -3.37 -9.26 -0.16
CA CYS A 66 -3.77 -8.00 -0.77
C CYS A 66 -4.55 -8.26 -2.07
N PRO A 67 -5.76 -7.69 -2.26
CA PRO A 67 -6.46 -6.70 -1.42
C PRO A 67 -7.19 -7.32 -0.22
N CYS A 68 -7.03 -6.74 0.96
CA CYS A 68 -7.71 -7.16 2.18
C CYS A 68 -9.22 -6.88 2.09
N PRO A 69 -10.09 -7.72 2.69
CA PRO A 69 -11.53 -7.49 2.70
C PRO A 69 -11.90 -6.19 3.43
N GLU A 70 -11.18 -5.85 4.50
CA GLU A 70 -11.40 -4.64 5.31
C GLU A 70 -10.92 -3.35 4.62
N LEU A 71 -10.20 -3.46 3.50
CA LEU A 71 -9.67 -2.29 2.79
C LEU A 71 -10.79 -1.30 2.43
N ASP A 72 -11.96 -1.80 2.03
CA ASP A 72 -13.10 -0.94 1.69
C ASP A 72 -13.68 -0.22 2.92
N ASP A 73 -13.69 -0.86 4.09
CA ASP A 73 -14.19 -0.27 5.33
C ASP A 73 -13.21 0.77 5.89
N GLU A 74 -11.91 0.46 5.89
CA GLU A 74 -10.83 1.37 6.31
C GLU A 74 -10.82 2.63 5.43
N ILE A 75 -10.95 2.48 4.11
CA ILE A 75 -10.99 3.61 3.18
C ILE A 75 -12.27 4.44 3.36
N LYS A 76 -13.41 3.82 3.69
CA LYS A 76 -14.64 4.57 3.99
C LYS A 76 -14.56 5.31 5.33
N ALA A 77 -13.89 4.75 6.33
CA ALA A 77 -13.78 5.33 7.66
C ALA A 77 -12.72 6.44 7.72
N ASP A 78 -11.50 6.15 7.28
CA ASP A 78 -10.33 7.02 7.43
C ASP A 78 -9.90 7.71 6.12
N GLY A 79 -10.37 7.22 4.97
CA GLY A 79 -9.96 7.74 3.66
C GLY A 79 -8.64 7.16 3.13
N TYR A 80 -8.03 6.20 3.84
CA TYR A 80 -6.78 5.56 3.45
C TYR A 80 -6.65 4.13 3.99
N CYS A 81 -5.83 3.29 3.32
CA CYS A 81 -5.43 1.98 3.85
C CYS A 81 -4.59 2.16 5.11
N HIS A 82 -4.72 1.31 6.13
CA HIS A 82 -3.82 1.32 7.28
C HIS A 82 -2.34 1.23 6.90
N CYS A 83 -2.05 0.55 5.79
CA CYS A 83 -0.72 0.45 5.17
C CYS A 83 -0.19 1.76 4.54
N ARG A 84 -1.02 2.80 4.45
CA ARG A 84 -0.74 4.07 3.78
C ARG A 84 -0.17 3.88 2.37
N LEU A 85 -0.61 2.82 1.68
CA LEU A 85 -0.28 2.56 0.28
C LEU A 85 -1.32 3.21 -0.63
N PHE A 86 -2.60 3.01 -0.31
CA PHE A 86 -3.73 3.55 -1.04
C PHE A 86 -4.43 4.65 -0.23
N PHE A 87 -4.78 5.73 -0.92
CA PHE A 87 -5.54 6.85 -0.41
C PHE A 87 -6.74 7.11 -1.31
N THR A 88 -7.80 7.67 -0.73
CA THR A 88 -8.84 8.33 -1.53
C THR A 88 -8.23 9.54 -2.25
N PRO A 89 -8.77 9.91 -3.43
CA PRO A 89 -8.32 11.10 -4.15
C PRO A 89 -8.52 12.39 -3.34
N GLU A 90 -9.39 12.38 -2.34
CA GLU A 90 -9.59 13.48 -1.39
C GLU A 90 -8.48 13.49 -0.32
N ALA A 91 -8.25 12.38 0.39
CA ALA A 91 -7.21 12.28 1.41
C ALA A 91 -5.79 12.49 0.83
N GLY A 92 -5.53 12.03 -0.39
CA GLY A 92 -4.26 12.25 -1.08
C GLY A 92 -3.98 13.72 -1.41
N LYS A 93 -5.02 14.57 -1.52
CA LYS A 93 -4.87 16.02 -1.68
C LYS A 93 -4.56 16.68 -0.33
N GLU A 94 -5.26 16.27 0.73
CA GLU A 94 -5.06 16.80 2.10
C GLU A 94 -3.61 16.65 2.57
N GLN A 95 -2.96 15.51 2.27
CA GLN A 95 -1.56 15.25 2.62
C GLN A 95 -0.57 16.28 2.02
N MET A 96 -0.96 16.99 0.96
CA MET A 96 -0.17 18.06 0.35
C MET A 96 -0.12 19.32 1.22
N ASN A 97 -1.23 19.65 1.89
CA ASN A 97 -1.35 20.89 2.67
C ASN A 97 -0.54 20.87 3.97
N ILE A 98 -0.26 19.68 4.52
CA ILE A 98 0.47 19.52 5.79
C ILE A 98 1.99 19.65 5.56
N LEU A 99 2.52 19.17 4.44
CA LEU A 99 3.95 19.30 4.11
C LEU A 99 4.36 20.76 3.89
N GLU A 100 3.47 21.62 3.41
CA GLU A 100 3.72 23.06 3.23
C GLU A 100 3.65 23.86 4.54
N THR A 101 3.04 23.32 5.59
CA THR A 101 2.94 24.01 6.90
C THR A 101 4.02 23.59 7.90
N ILE A 102 4.79 22.54 7.62
CA ILE A 102 5.88 22.06 8.49
C ILE A 102 7.26 22.52 8.00
N THR A 103 7.36 23.24 6.87
CA THR A 103 8.59 23.99 6.58
C THR A 103 8.65 25.20 7.51
N CYS A 104 9.29 25.02 8.66
CA CYS A 104 9.62 26.13 9.55
C CYS A 104 10.34 27.22 8.72
N PRO A 105 9.91 28.49 8.84
CA PRO A 105 10.68 29.61 8.31
C PRO A 105 11.97 29.69 9.14
N GLY A 106 13.08 29.32 8.54
CA GLY A 106 14.42 29.45 9.11
C GLY A 106 15.36 29.94 8.03
#